data_AF-A0AAI8TQC5-F1
#
_entry.id   AF-A0AAI8TQC5-F1
#
_cell.length_a   1.000
_cell.length_b   1.000
_cell.length_c   1.000
_cell.angle_alpha   90.00
_cell.angle_beta   90.00
_cell.angle_gamma   90.00
#
_symmetry.space_group_name_H-M   'P 1'
#
loop_
_entity.id
_entity.type
_entity.pdbx_description
1 polymer ?
#
loop_
_entity_poly.entity_id
_entity_poly.type
_entity_poly.pdbx_seq_one_letter_code
_entity_poly.pdbx_strand_id
1 'polypeptide(L)'
;MEFTPEQIAAMLEALGLPPGTTDAQLVVDTAVDLAAQAEALDPAKPSTVAAAAARNGMEVLDKDTADALRRDAQEGRRIAAAAARAEVEASVDDAIGKGKIAPSRRKHWVDLIAADPGMADVLASVPNETAVPLAEIGHAVDEVAASGDPAESGWFY
;
A
#
# COMPACT_ATOMS: atom_id res chain seq x y z
N MET A 1 -36.73 18.14 46.88
CA MET A 1 -36.67 17.10 45.84
C MET A 1 -35.35 16.39 46.05
N GLU A 2 -35.36 15.14 46.48
CA GLU A 2 -34.13 14.34 46.64
C GLU A 2 -33.88 13.54 45.37
N PHE A 3 -32.62 13.49 44.94
CA PHE A 3 -32.20 12.67 43.80
C PHE A 3 -32.03 11.22 44.26
N THR A 4 -32.42 10.26 43.41
CA THR A 4 -32.20 8.85 43.71
C THR A 4 -30.71 8.49 43.56
N PRO A 5 -30.22 7.43 44.23
CA PRO A 5 -28.84 6.97 44.07
C PRO A 5 -28.45 6.68 42.61
N GLU A 6 -29.40 6.18 41.82
CA GLU A 6 -29.22 5.92 40.39
C GLU A 6 -29.07 7.22 39.60
N GLN A 7 -29.83 8.27 39.96
CA GLN A 7 -29.71 9.60 39.35
C GLN A 7 -28.37 10.26 39.69
N ILE A 8 -27.87 10.07 40.92
CA ILE A 8 -26.56 10.56 41.35
C ILE A 8 -25.44 9.85 40.59
N ALA A 9 -25.50 8.52 40.48
CA ALA A 9 -24.52 7.74 39.73
C ALA A 9 -24.47 8.15 38.25
N ALA A 10 -25.64 8.31 37.61
CA ALA A 10 -25.74 8.76 36.23
C ALA A 10 -25.19 10.20 36.04
N MET A 11 -25.41 11.09 37.00
CA MET A 11 -24.85 12.45 36.96
C MET A 11 -23.32 12.44 37.10
N LEU A 12 -22.78 11.64 38.03
CA LEU A 12 -21.33 11.51 38.21
C LEU A 12 -20.67 10.95 36.95
N GLU A 13 -21.25 9.91 36.36
CA GLU A 13 -20.78 9.34 35.10
C GLU A 13 -20.81 10.37 33.96
N ALA A 14 -21.89 11.13 33.83
CA ALA A 14 -22.00 12.20 32.82
C ALA A 14 -20.97 13.31 33.00
N LEU A 15 -20.55 13.60 34.24
CA LEU A 15 -19.49 14.55 34.56
C LEU A 15 -18.08 13.95 34.45
N GLY A 16 -17.96 12.65 34.13
CA GLY A 16 -16.68 11.94 34.08
C GLY A 16 -16.06 11.67 35.45
N LEU A 17 -16.85 11.79 36.53
CA LEU A 17 -16.42 11.56 37.91
C LEU A 17 -16.68 10.09 38.32
N PRO A 18 -15.84 9.51 39.21
CA PRO A 18 -16.07 8.17 39.73
C PRO A 18 -17.45 8.06 40.43
N PRO A 19 -18.15 6.91 40.30
CA PRO A 19 -19.52 6.71 40.83
C PRO A 19 -19.61 6.71 42.36
N GLY A 20 -18.47 6.79 43.06
CA GLY A 20 -18.37 6.90 44.52
C GLY A 20 -17.90 8.28 45.01
N THR A 21 -17.92 9.30 44.15
CA THR A 21 -17.55 10.66 44.55
C THR A 21 -18.58 11.21 45.55
N THR A 22 -18.17 11.39 46.81
CA THR A 22 -19.02 11.92 47.89
C THR A 22 -18.78 13.40 48.17
N ASP A 23 -17.76 14.00 47.56
CA ASP A 23 -17.46 15.42 47.68
C ASP A 23 -18.43 16.23 46.80
N ALA A 24 -19.46 16.78 47.44
CA ALA A 24 -20.47 17.60 46.77
C ALA A 24 -19.87 18.87 46.14
N GLN A 25 -18.81 19.44 46.73
CA GLN A 25 -18.18 20.65 46.20
C GLN A 25 -17.43 20.33 44.91
N LEU A 26 -16.68 19.22 44.87
CA LEU A 26 -16.00 18.76 43.66
C LEU A 26 -16.98 18.54 42.50
N VAL A 27 -18.15 17.96 42.77
CA VAL A 27 -19.20 17.73 41.76
C VAL A 27 -19.74 19.05 41.21
N VAL A 28 -20.01 20.01 42.09
CA VAL A 28 -20.48 21.35 41.71
C VAL A 28 -19.41 22.08 40.90
N ASP A 29 -18.16 22.07 41.36
CA ASP A 29 -17.04 22.75 40.68
C ASP A 29 -16.81 22.16 39.27
N THR A 30 -16.89 20.83 39.14
CA THR A 30 -16.78 20.13 37.85
C THR A 30 -17.92 20.49 36.91
N ALA A 31 -19.16 20.56 37.42
CA ALA A 31 -20.32 20.95 36.64
C ALA A 31 -20.26 22.43 36.19
N VAL A 32 -19.78 23.32 37.06
CA VAL A 32 -19.59 24.75 36.76
C VAL A 32 -18.49 24.95 35.73
N ASP A 33 -17.36 24.25 35.87
CA ASP A 33 -16.27 24.33 34.90
C ASP A 33 -16.72 23.80 33.52
N LEU A 34 -17.44 22.67 33.48
CA LEU A 34 -18.00 22.13 32.24
C LEU A 34 -19.01 23.09 31.60
N ALA A 35 -19.87 23.73 32.39
CA ALA A 35 -20.81 24.73 31.90
C ALA A 35 -20.08 25.97 31.35
N ALA A 36 -19.04 26.45 32.03
CA ALA A 36 -18.22 27.57 31.57
C ALA A 36 -17.47 27.24 30.27
N GLN A 37 -16.96 26.01 30.14
CA GLN A 37 -16.36 25.52 28.89
C GLN A 37 -17.38 25.43 27.75
N ALA A 38 -18.62 25.02 28.04
CA ALA A 38 -19.71 24.97 27.06
C ALA A 38 -20.17 26.36 26.62
N GLU A 39 -20.27 27.34 27.54
CA GLU A 39 -20.60 28.73 27.20
C GLU A 39 -19.48 29.41 26.39
N ALA A 40 -18.22 29.05 26.63
CA ALA A 40 -17.09 29.53 25.84
C ALA A 40 -17.09 28.96 24.40
N LEU A 41 -17.76 27.82 24.18
CA LEU A 41 -17.96 27.21 22.86
C LEU A 41 -19.22 27.76 22.20
N ASP A 42 -19.20 29.04 21.84
CA ASP A 42 -20.21 29.64 20.97
C ASP A 42 -20.12 29.01 19.56
N PRO A 43 -21.08 28.15 19.14
CA PRO A 43 -21.01 27.46 17.85
C PRO A 43 -21.19 28.41 16.66
N ALA A 44 -21.59 29.66 16.89
CA ALA A 44 -21.69 30.68 15.86
C ALA A 44 -20.33 31.32 15.52
N LYS A 45 -19.29 31.11 16.34
CA LYS A 45 -17.95 31.63 16.12
C LYS A 45 -17.05 30.56 15.47
N PRO A 46 -16.56 30.75 14.24
CA PRO A 46 -15.68 29.78 13.57
C PRO A 46 -14.44 29.36 14.38
N SER A 47 -13.96 30.22 15.28
CA SER A 47 -12.82 29.95 16.16
C SER A 47 -13.08 28.86 17.20
N THR A 48 -14.32 28.66 17.64
CA THR A 48 -14.68 27.61 18.62
C THR A 48 -14.70 26.23 17.96
N VAL A 49 -15.14 26.16 16.70
CA VAL A 49 -15.08 24.95 15.87
C VAL A 49 -13.64 24.53 15.60
N ALA A 50 -12.76 25.48 15.26
CA ALA A 50 -11.34 25.21 15.08
C ALA A 50 -10.66 24.74 16.39
N ALA A 51 -10.97 25.38 17.52
CA ALA A 51 -10.44 24.98 18.82
C ALA A 51 -10.94 23.58 19.26
N ALA A 52 -12.21 23.27 19.02
CA ALA A 52 -12.78 21.95 19.28
C ALA A 52 -12.17 20.87 18.38
N ALA A 53 -11.93 21.17 17.10
CA ALA A 53 -11.25 20.26 16.18
C ALA A 53 -9.81 19.96 16.66
N ALA A 54 -9.05 21.00 17.01
CA ALA A 54 -7.68 20.85 17.49
C ALA A 54 -7.57 20.00 18.76
N ARG A 55 -8.50 20.15 19.72
CA ARG A 55 -8.56 19.32 20.94
C ARG A 55 -8.75 17.81 20.64
N ASN A 56 -9.29 17.47 19.47
CA ASN A 56 -9.50 16.11 19.01
C ASN A 56 -8.46 15.65 17.96
N GLY A 57 -7.35 16.38 17.81
CA GLY A 57 -6.30 16.07 16.82
C GLY A 57 -6.74 16.28 15.36
N MET A 58 -7.79 17.06 15.13
CA MET A 58 -8.30 17.39 13.80
C MET A 58 -7.88 18.80 13.39
N GLU A 59 -7.61 18.99 12.10
CA GLU A 59 -7.31 20.29 11.50
C GLU A 59 -8.46 20.72 10.59
N VAL A 60 -8.87 22.00 10.71
CA VAL A 60 -9.93 22.57 9.88
C VAL A 60 -9.31 23.10 8.59
N LEU A 61 -9.68 22.50 7.47
CA LEU A 61 -9.27 22.91 6.14
C LEU A 61 -10.44 23.57 5.42
N ASP A 62 -10.14 24.56 4.57
CA ASP A 62 -11.13 25.10 3.64
C ASP A 62 -11.48 24.05 2.57
N LYS A 63 -12.64 24.26 1.94
CA LYS A 63 -13.19 23.31 0.97
C LYS A 63 -12.31 23.13 -0.25
N ASP A 64 -11.70 24.20 -0.76
CA ASP A 64 -10.92 24.17 -1.99
C ASP A 64 -9.61 23.41 -1.77
N THR A 65 -8.96 23.62 -0.61
CA THR A 65 -7.78 22.85 -0.19
C THR A 65 -8.12 21.37 0.01
N ALA A 66 -9.24 21.06 0.67
CA ALA A 66 -9.67 19.68 0.85
C ALA A 66 -9.98 18.98 -0.49
N ASP A 67 -10.59 19.68 -1.45
CA ASP A 67 -10.91 19.15 -2.77
C ASP A 67 -9.66 19.05 -3.66
N ALA A 68 -8.68 19.94 -3.52
CA ALA A 68 -7.35 19.80 -4.13
C ALA A 68 -6.63 18.55 -3.61
N LEU A 69 -6.53 18.39 -2.29
CA LEU A 69 -5.85 17.25 -1.68
C LEU A 69 -6.49 15.91 -2.08
N ARG A 70 -7.82 15.84 -2.16
CA ARG A 70 -8.51 14.63 -2.63
C ARG A 70 -8.17 14.29 -4.08
N ARG A 71 -8.08 15.29 -4.96
CA ARG A 71 -7.70 15.11 -6.37
C ARG A 71 -6.26 14.64 -6.49
N ASP A 72 -5.34 15.30 -5.80
CA ASP A 72 -3.92 14.96 -5.84
C ASP A 72 -3.67 13.56 -5.27
N ALA A 73 -4.37 13.19 -4.19
CA ALA A 73 -4.29 11.84 -3.64
C ALA A 73 -4.83 10.76 -4.59
N GLN A 74 -5.89 11.07 -5.36
CA GLN A 74 -6.39 10.15 -6.39
C GLN A 74 -5.39 9.99 -7.53
N GLU A 75 -4.79 11.09 -7.98
CA GLU A 75 -3.80 11.06 -9.06
C GLU A 75 -2.51 10.36 -8.62
N GLY A 76 -2.03 10.64 -7.40
CA GLY A 76 -0.89 9.94 -6.82
C GLY A 76 -1.10 8.43 -6.73
N ARG A 77 -2.30 7.96 -6.36
CA ARG A 77 -2.63 6.52 -6.39
C ARG A 77 -2.60 5.92 -7.79
N ARG A 78 -3.04 6.66 -8.81
CA ARG A 78 -2.98 6.20 -10.21
C ARG A 78 -1.55 6.11 -10.71
N ILE A 79 -0.74 7.15 -10.46
CA ILE A 79 0.66 7.19 -10.86
C ILE A 79 1.45 6.08 -10.15
N ALA A 80 1.25 5.89 -8.85
CA ALA A 80 1.92 4.82 -8.11
C ALA A 80 1.58 3.42 -8.66
N ALA A 81 0.30 3.17 -8.99
CA ALA A 81 -0.11 1.90 -9.60
C ALA A 81 0.50 1.71 -11.00
N ALA A 82 0.56 2.78 -11.80
CA ALA A 82 1.19 2.73 -13.12
C ALA A 82 2.71 2.50 -13.03
N ALA A 83 3.39 3.15 -12.09
CA ALA A 83 4.82 3.00 -11.85
C ALA A 83 5.17 1.57 -11.41
N ALA A 84 4.42 1.01 -10.45
CA ALA A 84 4.62 -0.38 -10.01
C ALA A 84 4.46 -1.38 -11.16
N ARG A 85 3.45 -1.17 -12.03
CA ARG A 85 3.28 -2.01 -13.22
C ARG A 85 4.43 -1.86 -14.21
N ALA A 86 4.88 -0.63 -14.48
CA ALA A 86 5.98 -0.37 -15.38
C ALA A 86 7.29 -1.01 -14.88
N GLU A 87 7.53 -0.99 -13.58
CA GLU A 87 8.69 -1.64 -12.95
C GLU A 87 8.68 -3.16 -13.14
N VAL A 88 7.52 -3.80 -12.93
CA VAL A 88 7.35 -5.24 -13.21
C VAL A 88 7.61 -5.56 -14.68
N GLU A 89 7.02 -4.79 -15.59
CA GLU A 89 7.20 -4.99 -17.03
C GLU A 89 8.67 -4.81 -17.45
N ALA A 90 9.37 -3.79 -16.93
CA ALA A 90 10.78 -3.54 -17.19
C ALA A 90 11.68 -4.68 -16.68
N SER A 91 11.40 -5.21 -15.48
CA SER A 91 12.12 -6.35 -14.91
C SER A 91 11.98 -7.61 -15.77
N VAL A 92 10.76 -7.87 -16.26
CA VAL A 92 10.50 -9.01 -17.16
C VAL A 92 11.19 -8.81 -18.52
N ASP A 93 11.18 -7.59 -19.07
CA ASP A 93 11.83 -7.28 -20.34
C ASP A 93 13.37 -7.41 -20.25
N ASP A 94 13.97 -7.00 -19.13
CA ASP A 94 15.40 -7.22 -18.85
C ASP A 94 15.73 -8.71 -18.76
N ALA A 95 14.89 -9.51 -18.10
CA ALA A 95 15.07 -10.96 -18.02
C ALA A 95 14.99 -11.65 -19.39
N ILE A 96 14.11 -11.16 -20.28
CA ILE A 96 14.04 -11.62 -21.67
C ILE A 96 15.32 -11.24 -22.41
N GLY A 97 15.77 -9.99 -22.29
CA GLY A 97 17.00 -9.51 -22.92
C GLY A 97 18.25 -10.29 -22.51
N LYS A 98 18.27 -10.84 -21.29
CA LYS A 98 19.35 -11.69 -20.76
C LYS A 98 19.15 -13.19 -21.06
N GLY A 99 18.12 -13.58 -21.81
CA GLY A 99 17.84 -14.97 -22.15
C GLY A 99 17.40 -15.84 -20.96
N LYS A 100 17.05 -15.23 -19.82
CA LYS A 100 16.59 -15.95 -18.61
C LYS A 100 15.24 -16.63 -18.86
N ILE A 101 14.38 -15.98 -19.62
CA ILE A 101 13.05 -16.46 -19.99
C ILE A 101 12.80 -16.24 -21.48
N ALA A 102 11.94 -17.06 -22.08
CA ALA A 102 11.52 -16.87 -23.47
C ALA A 102 10.55 -15.68 -23.60
N PRO A 103 10.62 -14.89 -24.69
CA PRO A 103 9.70 -13.77 -24.93
C PRO A 103 8.21 -14.14 -24.89
N SER A 104 7.87 -15.37 -25.32
CA SER A 104 6.50 -15.88 -25.31
C SER A 104 5.89 -15.97 -23.90
N ARG A 105 6.73 -16.02 -22.85
CA ARG A 105 6.30 -16.06 -21.45
C ARG A 105 6.18 -14.68 -20.79
N ARG A 106 6.42 -13.58 -21.52
CA ARG A 106 6.35 -12.21 -20.97
C ARG A 106 5.06 -11.96 -20.21
N LYS A 107 3.91 -12.18 -20.88
CA LYS A 107 2.59 -11.95 -20.27
C LYS A 107 2.38 -12.78 -19.00
N HIS A 108 2.78 -14.05 -19.04
CA HIS A 108 2.63 -14.94 -17.90
C HIS A 108 3.45 -14.46 -16.68
N TRP A 109 4.69 -14.02 -16.90
CA TRP A 109 5.54 -13.50 -15.82
C TRP A 109 5.04 -12.16 -15.27
N VAL A 110 4.56 -11.26 -16.12
CA VAL A 110 3.95 -10.00 -15.65
C VAL A 110 2.71 -10.27 -14.81
N ASP A 111 1.81 -11.15 -15.27
CA ASP A 111 0.60 -11.52 -14.52
C ASP A 111 0.96 -12.24 -13.21
N LEU A 112 2.01 -13.08 -13.21
CA LEU A 112 2.48 -13.81 -12.03
C LEU A 112 3.08 -12.87 -10.97
N ILE A 113 3.95 -11.94 -11.36
CA ILE A 113 4.57 -10.98 -10.43
C ILE A 113 3.53 -9.98 -9.92
N ALA A 114 2.54 -9.62 -10.74
CA ALA A 114 1.43 -8.79 -10.29
C ALA A 114 0.57 -9.49 -9.21
N ALA A 115 0.43 -10.82 -9.28
CA ALA A 115 -0.28 -11.61 -8.28
C ALA A 115 0.56 -11.92 -7.03
N ASP A 116 1.87 -12.16 -7.21
CA ASP A 116 2.84 -12.42 -6.15
C ASP A 116 4.14 -11.66 -6.42
N PRO A 117 4.35 -10.50 -5.76
CA PRO A 117 5.55 -9.70 -5.93
C PRO A 117 6.86 -10.46 -5.62
N GLY A 118 6.83 -11.50 -4.77
CA GLY A 118 8.00 -12.32 -4.45
C GLY A 118 8.54 -13.10 -5.65
N MET A 119 7.75 -13.27 -6.70
CA MET A 119 8.19 -13.93 -7.94
C MET A 119 9.20 -13.09 -8.73
N ALA A 120 9.31 -11.79 -8.46
CA ALA A 120 10.36 -10.95 -9.04
C ALA A 120 11.76 -11.40 -8.57
N ASP A 121 11.89 -11.78 -7.30
CA ASP A 121 13.15 -12.29 -6.75
C ASP A 121 13.53 -13.66 -7.35
N VAL A 122 12.51 -14.51 -7.57
CA VAL A 122 12.70 -15.78 -8.28
C VAL A 122 13.20 -15.52 -9.70
N LEU A 123 12.59 -14.59 -10.43
CA LEU A 123 13.02 -14.22 -11.78
C LEU A 123 14.44 -13.65 -11.79
N ALA A 124 14.80 -12.84 -10.79
CA ALA A 124 16.15 -12.31 -10.62
C ALA A 124 17.18 -13.43 -10.38
N SER A 125 16.81 -14.48 -9.64
CA SER A 125 17.68 -15.62 -9.32
C SER A 125 17.98 -16.54 -10.52
N VAL A 126 17.17 -16.48 -11.59
CA VAL A 126 17.39 -17.30 -12.79
C VAL A 126 18.72 -16.90 -13.45
N PRO A 127 19.64 -17.84 -13.71
CA PRO A 127 20.87 -17.56 -14.43
C PRO A 127 20.60 -17.02 -15.84
N ASN A 128 21.50 -16.18 -16.35
CA ASN A 128 21.40 -15.71 -17.73
C ASN A 128 21.44 -16.88 -18.71
N GLU A 129 20.78 -16.70 -19.86
CA GLU A 129 20.75 -17.68 -20.94
C GLU A 129 20.14 -19.06 -20.59
N THR A 130 19.45 -19.16 -19.44
CA THR A 130 18.82 -20.42 -19.00
C THR A 130 17.76 -20.93 -19.99
N ALA A 131 16.99 -20.03 -20.60
CA ALA A 131 15.91 -20.42 -21.52
C ALA A 131 16.27 -20.20 -22.99
N VAL A 132 17.04 -19.14 -23.28
CA VAL A 132 17.45 -18.79 -24.64
C VAL A 132 18.96 -18.57 -24.63
N PRO A 133 19.75 -19.44 -25.29
CA PRO A 133 21.17 -19.19 -25.49
C PRO A 133 21.36 -17.92 -26.31
N LEU A 134 22.13 -16.97 -25.79
CA LEU A 134 22.46 -15.73 -26.48
C LEU A 134 23.94 -15.68 -26.88
N ALA A 135 24.79 -16.44 -26.19
CA ALA A 135 26.13 -16.74 -26.61
C ALA A 135 26.12 -17.82 -27.71
N GLU A 136 27.05 -17.72 -28.66
CA GLU A 136 27.27 -18.77 -29.66
C GLU A 136 27.71 -20.07 -28.98
N ILE A 137 26.86 -21.08 -29.00
CA ILE A 137 27.21 -22.44 -28.64
C ILE A 137 27.72 -23.12 -29.92
N GLY A 138 28.98 -22.85 -30.27
CA GLY A 138 29.82 -23.57 -31.24
C GLY A 138 29.17 -24.08 -32.54
N HIS A 139 29.54 -23.49 -33.68
CA HIS A 139 29.24 -24.10 -34.98
C HIS A 139 30.04 -25.41 -35.16
N ALA A 140 29.37 -26.49 -35.56
CA ALA A 140 30.05 -27.67 -36.08
C ALA A 140 30.78 -27.27 -37.39
N VAL A 141 32.10 -27.15 -37.32
CA VAL A 141 32.95 -27.26 -38.51
C VAL A 141 32.91 -28.73 -38.90
N ASP A 142 32.01 -29.07 -39.82
CA ASP A 142 32.12 -30.31 -40.57
C ASP A 142 33.36 -30.12 -41.47
N GLU A 143 34.52 -30.47 -40.93
CA GLU A 143 35.73 -30.61 -41.73
C GLU A 143 35.50 -31.85 -42.60
N VAL A 144 34.77 -31.68 -43.70
CA VAL A 144 34.72 -32.66 -44.80
C VAL A 144 36.11 -32.65 -45.42
N ALA A 145 37.06 -33.26 -44.72
CA ALA A 145 38.32 -33.69 -45.26
C ALA A 145 37.99 -34.77 -46.30
N ALA A 146 37.97 -34.33 -47.56
CA ALA A 146 37.80 -35.16 -48.72
C ALA A 146 38.90 -36.24 -48.78
N SER A 147 38.62 -37.43 -48.23
CA SER A 147 39.26 -38.69 -48.64
C SER A 147 38.58 -39.91 -48.00
N GLY A 148 37.89 -40.71 -48.81
CA GLY A 148 37.72 -42.15 -48.56
C GLY A 148 36.30 -42.71 -48.51
N ASP A 149 35.87 -43.27 -49.65
CA ASP A 149 34.89 -44.36 -49.85
C ASP A 149 33.38 -44.13 -49.59
N PRO A 150 32.50 -44.16 -50.62
CA PRO A 150 31.05 -43.94 -50.47
C PRO A 150 30.24 -45.22 -50.15
N ALA A 151 30.86 -46.28 -49.64
CA ALA A 151 30.14 -47.48 -49.22
C ALA A 151 29.96 -47.48 -47.69
N GLU A 152 28.71 -47.67 -47.25
CA GLU A 152 28.28 -47.79 -45.85
C GLU A 152 27.84 -46.49 -45.14
N SER A 153 26.79 -45.88 -45.67
CA SER A 153 25.81 -45.15 -44.84
C SER A 153 24.48 -45.88 -44.88
N GLY A 154 24.48 -47.10 -44.32
CA GLY A 154 23.28 -47.88 -44.06
C GLY A 154 22.56 -47.36 -42.82
N TRP A 155 21.86 -46.24 -42.95
CA TRP A 155 20.89 -45.78 -41.96
C TRP A 155 19.56 -45.64 -42.68
N PHE A 156 18.67 -46.59 -42.40
CA PHE A 156 17.22 -46.65 -42.60
C PHE A 156 16.82 -48.04 -43.09
N TYR A 157 16.36 -48.89 -42.16
CA TYR A 157 15.31 -49.89 -42.40
C TYR A 157 14.26 -49.73 -41.31
#